data_AF-A0A5E4W212-F1
#
_entry.id   AF-A0A5E4W212-F1
#
_cell.length_a   1.000
_cell.length_b   1.000
_cell.length_c   1.000
_cell.angle_alpha   90.00
_cell.angle_beta   90.00
_cell.angle_gamma   90.00
#
_symmetry.space_group_name_H-M   'P 1'
#
loop_
_entity.id
_entity.type
_entity.pdbx_description
1 polymer ?
#
loop_
_entity_poly.entity_id
_entity_poly.type
_entity_poly.pdbx_seq_one_letter_code
_entity_poly.pdbx_strand_id
1 'polypeptide(L)'
;MQCHEDDPEVDIHLVEVPLSQQIKGLHDDLYDLGFAQSDEAGDSLLAELAWSDPLVGAVPARPPLLTHKRIPLEEVLRYPLVMCDPHI
;
A
#
# COMPACT_ATOMS: atom_id res chain seq x y z
N MET A 1 -15.90 5.19 3.90
CA MET A 1 -15.50 6.51 3.38
C MET A 1 -16.65 7.47 3.68
N GLN A 2 -16.53 8.14 4.81
CA GLN A 2 -17.55 9.03 5.36
C GLN A 2 -16.83 10.34 5.69
N CYS A 3 -16.24 10.95 4.66
CA CYS A 3 -15.57 12.26 4.78
C CYS A 3 -16.45 13.38 4.22
N HIS A 4 -17.54 13.05 3.52
CA HIS A 4 -18.38 14.04 2.83
C HIS A 4 -19.53 14.61 3.69
N GLU A 5 -19.76 14.05 4.88
CA GLU A 5 -20.81 14.56 5.78
C GLU A 5 -20.31 15.66 6.72
N ASP A 6 -18.99 15.74 6.95
CA ASP A 6 -18.41 16.65 7.94
C ASP A 6 -18.05 18.03 7.37
N ASP A 7 -17.73 18.13 6.07
CA ASP A 7 -17.52 19.41 5.38
C ASP A 7 -17.87 19.32 3.87
N PRO A 8 -19.09 19.71 3.46
CA PRO A 8 -19.55 19.54 2.08
C PRO A 8 -18.92 20.53 1.08
N GLU A 9 -18.11 21.49 1.55
CA GLU A 9 -17.42 22.46 0.66
C GLU A 9 -16.01 21.99 0.25
N VAL A 10 -15.52 20.88 0.81
CA VAL A 10 -14.20 20.33 0.49
C VAL A 10 -14.29 19.31 -0.64
N ASP A 11 -13.83 19.69 -1.83
CA ASP A 11 -13.66 18.78 -2.96
C ASP A 11 -12.42 17.89 -2.77
N ILE A 12 -12.62 16.57 -2.77
CA ILE A 12 -11.53 15.58 -2.67
C ILE A 12 -11.24 14.98 -4.04
N HIS A 13 -10.00 15.17 -4.51
CA HIS A 13 -9.50 14.54 -5.74
C HIS A 13 -8.51 13.42 -5.40
N LEU A 14 -8.77 12.21 -5.88
CA LEU A 14 -7.91 11.05 -5.69
C LEU A 14 -7.23 10.65 -7.01
N VAL A 15 -5.92 10.47 -6.98
CA VAL A 15 -5.11 10.01 -8.11
C VAL A 15 -4.17 8.92 -7.62
N GLU A 16 -4.01 7.85 -8.40
CA GLU A 16 -3.05 6.79 -8.13
C GLU A 16 -1.84 6.96 -9.06
N VAL A 17 -0.65 7.07 -8.46
CA VAL A 17 0.63 7.25 -9.16
C VAL A 17 1.74 6.46 -8.44
N PRO A 18 2.84 6.10 -9.13
CA PRO A 18 3.98 5.48 -8.47
C PRO A 18 4.58 6.37 -7.37
N LEU A 19 5.17 5.78 -6.33
CA LEU A 19 5.71 6.51 -5.17
C LEU A 19 6.68 7.64 -5.54
N SER A 20 7.56 7.40 -6.52
CA SER A 20 8.51 8.42 -7.00
C SER A 20 7.81 9.63 -7.62
N GLN A 21 6.70 9.42 -8.33
CA GLN A 21 5.89 10.49 -8.88
C GLN A 21 5.07 11.19 -7.80
N GLN A 22 4.57 10.46 -6.82
CA GLN A 22 3.88 11.03 -5.65
C GLN A 22 4.82 11.99 -4.89
N ILE A 23 6.03 11.54 -4.52
CA ILE A 23 7.02 12.35 -3.81
C ILE A 23 7.36 13.62 -4.61
N LYS A 24 7.59 13.46 -5.93
CA LYS A 24 7.83 14.61 -6.79
C LYS A 24 6.63 15.56 -6.82
N GLY A 25 5.41 15.05 -6.96
CA GLY A 25 4.20 15.86 -7.00
C GLY A 25 3.95 16.61 -5.69
N LEU A 26 4.28 16.02 -4.54
CA LEU A 26 4.25 16.70 -3.23
C LEU A 26 5.30 17.83 -3.15
N HIS A 27 6.47 17.67 -3.79
CA HIS A 27 7.47 18.74 -3.87
C HIS A 27 7.12 19.86 -4.85
N ASP A 28 6.40 19.53 -5.92
CA ASP A 28 5.99 20.46 -6.97
C ASP A 28 4.61 21.11 -6.67
N ASP A 29 4.08 20.97 -5.45
CA ASP A 29 2.75 21.46 -5.01
C ASP A 29 1.58 20.96 -5.88
N LEU A 30 1.72 19.79 -6.51
CA LEU A 30 0.67 19.15 -7.31
C LEU A 30 -0.31 18.35 -6.45
N TYR A 31 0.13 17.89 -5.28
CA TYR A 31 -0.67 17.17 -4.31
C TYR A 31 -0.46 17.79 -2.93
N ASP A 32 -1.52 17.83 -2.12
CA ASP A 32 -1.41 18.30 -0.74
C ASP A 32 -0.86 17.21 0.19
N LEU A 33 -1.25 15.95 -0.05
CA LEU A 33 -0.93 14.78 0.78
C LEU A 33 -0.86 13.51 -0.08
N GLY A 34 -0.21 12.47 0.44
CA GLY A 34 -0.13 11.16 -0.22
C GLY A 34 -0.11 10.01 0.78
N PHE A 35 -0.48 8.82 0.32
CA PHE A 35 -0.37 7.58 1.09
C PHE A 35 0.75 6.71 0.50
N ALA A 36 1.52 6.06 1.36
CA ALA A 36 2.58 5.13 0.95
C ALA A 36 2.66 3.97 1.94
N GLN A 37 3.11 2.80 1.46
CA GLN A 37 3.39 1.65 2.33
C GLN A 37 4.74 1.75 3.04
N SER A 38 5.53 2.78 2.73
CA SER A 38 6.86 3.05 3.26
C SER A 38 6.92 4.47 3.82
N ASP A 39 7.73 4.67 4.86
CA ASP A 39 8.06 5.98 5.44
C ASP A 39 9.30 6.61 4.78
N GLU A 40 9.84 6.00 3.71
CA GLU A 40 10.96 6.48 2.91
C GLU A 40 10.59 7.68 2.00
N ALA A 41 10.02 8.73 2.59
CA ALA A 41 9.60 9.94 1.88
C ALA A 41 10.74 10.96 1.67
N GLY A 42 11.90 10.74 2.30
CA GLY A 42 13.04 11.67 2.28
C GLY A 42 12.94 12.79 3.34
N ASP A 43 14.01 13.57 3.49
CA ASP A 43 14.16 14.53 4.61
C ASP A 43 13.20 15.74 4.54
N SER A 44 12.57 15.97 3.38
CA SER A 44 11.71 17.12 3.10
C SER A 44 10.22 16.84 3.28
N LEU A 45 9.83 15.60 3.55
CA LEU A 45 8.44 15.18 3.75
C LEU A 45 8.25 14.59 5.14
N LEU A 46 7.14 14.96 5.78
CA LEU A 46 6.70 14.33 7.03
C LEU A 46 5.87 13.08 6.68
N ALA A 47 6.31 11.92 7.16
CA ALA A 47 5.53 10.68 7.07
C ALA A 47 5.00 10.31 8.46
N GLU A 48 3.67 10.14 8.56
CA GLU A 48 3.00 9.67 9.77
C GLU A 48 2.27 8.35 9.48
N LEU A 49 2.31 7.43 10.45
CA LEU A 49 1.60 6.15 10.33
C LEU A 49 0.09 6.38 10.38
N ALA A 50 -0.57 6.31 9.22
CA ALA A 50 -2.02 6.43 9.14
C ALA A 50 -2.75 5.17 9.67
N TRP A 51 -2.27 3.97 9.29
CA TRP A 51 -2.71 2.68 9.83
C TRP A 51 -1.66 1.60 9.54
N SER A 52 -1.79 0.44 10.19
CA SER A 52 -0.98 -0.75 9.90
C SER A 52 -1.89 -1.86 9.36
N ASP A 53 -1.54 -2.40 8.20
CA ASP A 53 -2.25 -3.51 7.56
C ASP A 53 -1.34 -4.74 7.45
N PRO A 54 -1.75 -5.93 7.93
CA PRO A 54 -0.92 -7.13 7.85
C PRO A 54 -0.73 -7.58 6.39
N LEU A 55 0.52 -7.90 6.02
CA LEU A 55 0.78 -8.54 4.73
C LEU A 55 0.17 -9.94 4.70
N VAL A 56 -0.71 -10.18 3.73
CA VAL A 56 -1.39 -11.46 3.52
C VAL A 56 -1.04 -12.06 2.16
N GLY A 57 -0.82 -13.37 2.12
CA GLY A 57 -0.61 -14.11 0.88
C GLY A 57 -1.90 -14.78 0.41
N ALA A 58 -2.25 -14.60 -0.87
CA ALA A 58 -3.30 -15.39 -1.52
C ALA A 58 -2.70 -16.72 -2.01
N VAL A 59 -3.22 -17.83 -1.51
CA VAL A 59 -2.79 -19.17 -1.93
C VAL A 59 -3.90 -19.90 -2.69
N PRO A 60 -3.57 -20.72 -3.70
CA PRO A 60 -4.56 -21.63 -4.28
C PRO A 60 -5.12 -22.56 -3.21
N ALA A 61 -6.41 -22.88 -3.29
CA ALA A 61 -7.07 -23.84 -2.41
C ALA A 61 -6.62 -25.29 -2.71
N ARG A 62 -5.34 -25.61 -2.48
CA ARG A 62 -4.73 -26.92 -2.76
C ARG A 62 -4.31 -27.63 -1.46
N PRO A 63 -4.41 -28.98 -1.42
CA PRO A 63 -4.31 -29.74 -0.18
C PRO A 63 -3.08 -29.51 0.72
N PRO A 64 -1.86 -29.21 0.25
CA PRO A 64 -0.72 -29.06 1.18
C PRO A 64 -0.78 -27.80 2.04
N LEU A 65 -1.15 -26.66 1.45
CA LEU A 65 -1.11 -25.36 2.13
C LEU A 65 -2.30 -25.14 3.06
N LEU A 66 -3.44 -25.78 2.77
CA LEU A 66 -4.67 -25.69 3.57
C LEU A 66 -4.61 -26.48 4.89
N THR A 67 -3.57 -27.29 5.10
CA THR A 67 -3.35 -27.98 6.39
C THR A 67 -2.89 -27.03 7.49
N HIS A 68 -2.37 -25.86 7.13
CA HIS A 68 -1.83 -24.87 8.04
C HIS A 68 -2.83 -23.73 8.24
N LYS A 69 -3.29 -23.51 9.48
CA LYS A 69 -4.10 -22.33 9.84
C LYS A 69 -3.34 -21.00 9.61
N ARG A 70 -2.02 -21.04 9.75
CA ARG A 70 -1.07 -19.99 9.37
C ARG A 70 0.04 -20.67 8.58
N ILE A 71 0.20 -20.30 7.32
CA ILE A 71 1.15 -20.95 6.43
C ILE A 71 2.57 -20.47 6.78
N PRO A 72 3.50 -21.38 7.16
CA PRO A 72 4.89 -21.00 7.39
C PRO A 72 5.53 -20.44 6.12
N LEU A 73 6.38 -19.41 6.25
CA LEU A 73 7.04 -18.79 5.10
C LEU A 73 7.88 -19.81 4.31
N GLU A 74 8.55 -20.71 5.01
CA GLU A 74 9.31 -21.83 4.43
C GLU A 74 8.46 -22.75 3.54
N GLU A 75 7.18 -22.94 3.85
CA GLU A 75 6.25 -23.72 3.01
C GLU A 75 5.81 -22.93 1.78
N VAL A 76 5.61 -21.62 1.90
CA VAL A 76 5.27 -20.74 0.74
C VAL A 76 6.42 -20.72 -0.27
N LEU A 77 7.67 -20.64 0.19
CA LEU A 77 8.87 -20.59 -0.66
C LEU A 77 9.08 -21.85 -1.52
N ARG A 78 8.36 -22.94 -1.24
CA ARG A 78 8.40 -24.18 -2.03
C ARG A 78 7.54 -24.11 -3.29
N TYR A 79 6.73 -23.06 -3.44
CA TYR A 79 5.84 -22.84 -4.58
C TYR A 79 6.25 -21.59 -5.38
N PRO A 80 5.90 -21.51 -6.67
CA PRO A 80 6.12 -20.30 -7.46
C PRO A 80 5.41 -19.10 -6.81
N LEU A 81 6.17 -18.03 -6.59
CA LEU A 81 5.68 -16.75 -6.08
C LEU A 81 5.44 -15.79 -7.23
N VAL A 82 4.29 -15.13 -7.23
CA VAL A 82 3.99 -14.01 -8.11
C VAL A 82 4.02 -12.75 -7.24
N MET A 83 4.90 -11.82 -7.58
CA MET A 83 5.02 -10.52 -6.90
C MET A 83 4.48 -9.43 -7.82
N CYS A 84 4.00 -8.32 -7.24
CA CYS A 84 3.70 -7.11 -8.00
C CYS A 84 4.96 -6.62 -8.72
N ASP A 85 4.79 -6.04 -9.90
CA ASP A 85 5.92 -5.44 -10.63
C ASP A 85 6.42 -4.21 -9.86
N PRO A 86 7.71 -4.19 -9.47
CA PRO A 86 8.27 -3.10 -8.67
C PRO A 86 8.43 -1.78 -9.44
N HIS A 87 8.14 -1.75 -10.75
CA HIS A 87 8.27 -0.55 -11.60
C HIS A 87 6.92 0.06 -12.00
N ILE A 88 5.81 -0.45 -11.48
CA ILE A 88 4.47 0.17 -11.63
C ILE A 88 4.28 1.22 -10.54
#